data_AF-A0A842NFZ1-F1
#
_entry.id   AF-A0A842NFZ1-F1
#
_cell.length_a   1.000
_cell.length_b   1.000
_cell.length_c   1.000
_cell.angle_alpha   90.00
_cell.angle_beta   90.00
_cell.angle_gamma   90.00
#
_symmetry.space_group_name_H-M   'P 1'
#
loop_
_entity.id
_entity.type
_entity.pdbx_description
1 polymer ?
#
loop_
_entity_poly.entity_id
_entity_poly.type
_entity_poly.pdbx_seq_one_letter_code
_entity_poly.pdbx_strand_id
1 'polypeptide(L)'
;MTDTVVSVRMPTSLVKELKQLAVVNHFKDLSEEIRSVVRAKCIEYTEPSYTPELQKLREDLSIQLDIKKKQAHKQQLMQDLQKVMEQLKNEK
;
A
#
# COMPACT_ATOMS: atom_id res chain seq x y z
N MET A 1 8.55 -26.09 1.74
CA MET A 1 8.83 -25.40 3.01
C MET A 1 8.11 -26.18 4.09
N THR A 2 8.81 -26.66 5.10
CA THR A 2 8.22 -27.45 6.19
C THR A 2 7.39 -26.53 7.08
N ASP A 3 6.09 -26.78 7.19
CA ASP A 3 5.22 -26.06 8.12
C ASP A 3 5.54 -26.52 9.54
N THR A 4 6.41 -25.78 10.24
CA THR A 4 6.66 -25.96 11.66
C THR A 4 5.63 -25.20 12.47
N VAL A 5 4.85 -25.92 13.28
CA VAL A 5 3.90 -25.32 14.22
C VAL A 5 4.67 -24.81 15.44
N VAL A 6 4.57 -23.52 15.73
CA VAL A 6 5.22 -22.87 16.88
C VAL A 6 4.15 -22.30 17.79
N SER A 7 4.23 -22.62 19.08
CA SER A 7 3.39 -22.00 20.12
C SER A 7 4.14 -20.84 20.77
N VAL A 8 3.59 -19.63 20.67
CA VAL A 8 4.19 -18.41 21.23
C VAL A 8 3.27 -17.85 22.30
N ARG A 9 3.79 -17.61 23.50
CA ARG A 9 3.05 -16.93 24.57
C ARG A 9 3.21 -15.42 24.39
N MET A 10 2.10 -14.71 24.25
CA MET A 10 2.08 -13.25 24.08
C MET A 10 1.19 -12.59 25.14
N PRO A 11 1.48 -11.32 25.52
CA PRO A 11 0.58 -10.52 26.33
C PRO A 11 -0.79 -10.32 25.64
N THR A 12 -1.86 -10.29 26.42
CA THR A 12 -3.22 -10.18 25.89
C THR A 12 -3.49 -8.82 25.22
N SER A 13 -2.81 -7.76 25.65
CA SER A 13 -2.85 -6.43 25.00
C SER A 13 -2.34 -6.50 23.56
N LEU A 14 -1.14 -7.07 23.38
CA LEU A 14 -0.49 -7.20 22.08
C LEU A 14 -1.29 -8.06 21.11
N VAL A 15 -1.93 -9.14 21.60
CA VAL A 15 -2.81 -9.98 20.76
C VAL A 15 -4.03 -9.20 20.26
N LYS A 16 -4.57 -8.27 21.05
CA LYS A 16 -5.70 -7.44 20.61
C LYS A 16 -5.28 -6.46 19.52
N GLU A 17 -4.13 -5.81 19.69
CA GLU A 17 -3.59 -4.87 18.70
C GLU A 17 -3.29 -5.56 17.38
N LEU A 18 -2.62 -6.72 17.41
CA LEU A 18 -2.37 -7.51 16.20
C LEU A 18 -3.68 -7.92 15.53
N LYS A 19 -4.67 -8.41 16.26
CA LYS A 19 -5.98 -8.72 15.66
C LYS A 19 -6.63 -7.53 14.96
N GLN A 20 -6.46 -6.32 15.47
CA GLN A 20 -6.97 -5.12 14.80
C GLN A 20 -6.16 -4.82 13.52
N LEU A 21 -4.84 -4.92 13.60
CA LEU A 21 -3.95 -4.72 12.45
C LEU A 21 -4.15 -5.79 11.36
N ALA A 22 -4.44 -7.04 11.72
CA ALA A 22 -4.80 -8.10 10.78
C ALA A 22 -6.01 -7.71 9.92
N VAL A 23 -7.04 -7.11 10.53
CA VAL A 23 -8.23 -6.64 9.83
C VAL A 23 -7.90 -5.47 8.89
N VAL A 24 -7.08 -4.51 9.37
CA VAL A 24 -6.67 -3.34 8.59
C VAL A 24 -5.82 -3.73 7.38
N ASN A 25 -4.91 -4.68 7.56
CA ASN A 25 -4.00 -5.15 6.51
C ASN A 25 -4.60 -6.29 5.66
N HIS A 26 -5.87 -6.64 5.89
CA HIS A 26 -6.61 -7.68 5.18
C HIS A 26 -5.94 -9.07 5.23
N PHE A 27 -5.28 -9.40 6.33
CA PHE A 27 -4.76 -10.75 6.57
C PHE A 27 -5.89 -11.72 6.93
N LYS A 28 -5.77 -12.97 6.51
CA LYS A 28 -6.78 -14.00 6.79
C LYS A 28 -6.78 -14.38 8.26
N ASP A 29 -5.59 -14.53 8.83
CA ASP A 29 -5.37 -15.01 10.20
C ASP A 29 -4.23 -14.26 10.89
N LEU A 30 -4.27 -14.23 12.23
CA LEU A 30 -3.20 -13.68 13.08
C LEU A 30 -1.84 -14.30 12.77
N SER A 31 -1.79 -15.60 12.46
CA SER A 31 -0.56 -16.31 12.10
C SER A 31 0.05 -15.82 10.78
N GLU A 32 -0.76 -15.32 9.86
CA GLU A 32 -0.29 -14.74 8.60
C GLU A 32 0.36 -13.37 8.84
N GLU A 33 -0.27 -12.56 9.68
CA GLU A 33 0.29 -11.28 10.11
C GLU A 33 1.62 -11.47 10.86
N ILE A 34 1.69 -12.39 11.82
CA ILE A 34 2.93 -12.69 12.54
C ILE A 34 4.04 -13.13 11.57
N ARG A 35 3.70 -13.98 10.59
CA ARG A 35 4.67 -14.40 9.56
C ARG A 35 5.14 -13.22 8.70
N SER A 36 4.27 -12.29 8.37
CA SER A 36 4.62 -11.06 7.64
C SER A 36 5.62 -10.21 8.41
N VAL A 37 5.34 -9.97 9.70
CA VAL A 37 6.22 -9.19 10.59
C VAL A 37 7.59 -9.87 10.76
N VAL A 38 7.60 -11.17 11.02
CA VAL A 38 8.85 -11.94 11.16
C VAL A 38 9.64 -11.92 9.87
N ARG A 39 9.00 -12.08 8.70
CA ARG A 39 9.67 -12.01 7.40
C ARG A 39 10.30 -10.63 7.18
N ALA A 40 9.58 -9.55 7.48
CA ALA A 40 10.13 -8.19 7.36
C ALA A 40 11.37 -8.02 8.24
N LYS A 41 11.30 -8.47 9.50
CA LYS A 41 12.44 -8.43 10.43
C LYS A 41 13.61 -9.31 10.02
N CYS A 42 13.34 -10.49 9.45
CA CYS A 42 14.37 -11.36 8.90
C CYS A 42 15.07 -10.72 7.71
N ILE A 43 14.34 -10.07 6.81
CA ILE A 43 14.95 -9.36 5.67
C ILE A 43 15.83 -8.22 6.18
N GLU A 44 15.32 -7.41 7.11
CA GLU A 44 16.10 -6.32 7.75
C GLU A 44 17.41 -6.81 8.37
N TYR A 45 17.39 -7.97 9.02
CA TYR A 45 18.57 -8.53 9.68
C TYR A 45 19.55 -9.19 8.70
N THR A 46 19.04 -9.82 7.63
CA THR A 46 19.84 -10.58 6.66
C THR A 46 20.49 -9.66 5.63
N GLU A 47 19.81 -8.58 5.23
CA GLU A 47 20.25 -7.69 4.15
C GLU A 47 20.05 -6.22 4.55
N PRO A 48 20.88 -5.68 5.47
CA PRO A 48 20.77 -4.28 5.90
C PRO A 48 20.92 -3.29 4.74
N SER A 49 21.65 -3.65 3.69
CA SER A 49 21.93 -2.80 2.51
C SER A 49 20.75 -2.59 1.54
N TYR A 50 19.71 -3.43 1.58
CA TYR A 50 18.58 -3.37 0.64
C TYR A 50 17.50 -2.34 1.03
N THR A 51 17.44 -1.99 2.31
CA THR A 51 16.47 -1.02 2.86
C THR A 51 16.55 0.37 2.20
N PRO A 52 17.73 0.99 1.95
CA PRO A 52 17.79 2.28 1.25
C PRO A 52 17.39 2.20 -0.24
N GLU A 53 17.67 1.09 -0.92
CA GLU A 53 17.28 0.91 -2.33
C GLU A 53 15.76 0.75 -2.49
N LEU A 54 15.14 0.01 -1.58
CA LEU A 54 13.68 -0.13 -1.51
C LEU A 54 12.98 1.18 -1.15
N GLN A 55 13.59 2.01 -0.31
CA GLN A 55 13.07 3.35 0.00
C GLN A 55 13.07 4.24 -1.25
N LYS A 56 14.19 4.28 -1.99
CA LYS A 56 14.28 5.01 -3.26
C LYS A 56 13.24 4.53 -4.28
N LEU A 57 13.08 3.22 -4.43
CA LEU A 57 12.09 2.67 -5.35
C LEU A 57 10.64 3.06 -4.94
N ARG A 58 10.36 3.11 -3.63
CA ARG A 58 9.05 3.54 -3.13
C ARG A 58 8.78 5.01 -3.39
N GLU A 59 9.80 5.87 -3.26
CA GLU A 59 9.72 7.29 -3.58
C GLU A 59 9.53 7.50 -5.09
N ASP A 60 10.25 6.77 -5.93
CA ASP A 60 10.08 6.85 -7.39
C ASP A 60 8.67 6.44 -7.83
N LEU A 61 8.14 5.36 -7.23
CA LEU A 61 6.78 4.89 -7.52
C LEU A 61 5.70 5.88 -7.05
N SER A 62 5.88 6.54 -5.91
CA SER A 62 4.91 7.54 -5.42
C SER A 62 4.88 8.76 -6.35
N ILE A 63 6.05 9.23 -6.79
CA ILE A 63 6.18 10.33 -7.74
C ILE A 63 5.49 9.99 -9.06
N GLN A 64 5.71 8.78 -9.60
CA GLN A 64 5.07 8.36 -10.85
C GLN A 64 3.54 8.27 -10.73
N LEU A 65 3.02 7.80 -9.59
CA LEU A 65 1.58 7.73 -9.35
C LEU A 65 0.95 9.12 -9.27
N ASP A 66 1.61 10.07 -8.62
CA ASP A 66 1.12 11.45 -8.52
C ASP A 66 1.12 12.16 -9.88
N ILE A 67 2.13 11.92 -10.71
CA ILE A 67 2.17 12.43 -12.09
C ILE A 67 1.00 11.84 -12.90
N LYS A 68 0.78 10.53 -12.82
CA LYS A 68 -0.34 9.86 -13.51
C LYS A 68 -1.70 10.40 -13.06
N LYS A 69 -1.91 10.59 -11.76
CA LYS A 69 -3.14 11.18 -11.21
C LYS A 69 -3.36 12.61 -11.71
N LYS A 70 -2.32 13.45 -11.72
CA LYS A 70 -2.40 14.82 -12.26
C LYS A 70 -2.73 14.84 -13.74
N GLN A 71 -2.16 13.92 -14.53
CA GLN A 71 -2.48 13.80 -15.96
C GLN A 71 -3.93 13.35 -16.19
N ALA A 72 -4.41 12.35 -15.44
CA ALA A 72 -5.80 11.89 -15.52
C ALA A 72 -6.78 13.02 -15.17
N HIS A 73 -6.48 13.79 -14.12
CA HIS A 73 -7.29 14.93 -13.72
C HIS A 73 -7.30 16.05 -14.78
N LYS A 74 -6.15 16.35 -15.39
CA LYS A 74 -6.06 17.32 -16.50
C LYS A 74 -6.87 16.87 -17.71
N GLN A 75 -6.85 15.57 -18.04
CA GLN A 75 -7.64 15.02 -19.15
C GLN A 75 -9.14 15.13 -18.89
N GLN A 76 -9.59 14.83 -17.67
CA GLN A 76 -10.99 15.04 -17.28
C GLN A 76 -11.39 16.52 -17.40
N LEU A 77 -10.57 17.43 -16.88
CA LEU A 77 -10.83 18.87 -16.96
C LEU A 77 -10.95 19.36 -18.42
N MET A 78 -10.10 18.85 -19.33
CA MET A 78 -10.17 19.18 -20.74
C MET A 78 -11.46 18.67 -21.40
N GLN A 79 -11.89 17.44 -21.07
CA GLN A 79 -13.16 16.90 -21.58
C GLN A 79 -14.36 17.70 -21.07
N ASP A 80 -14.35 18.09 -19.81
CA ASP A 80 -15.44 18.88 -19.22
C ASP A 80 -15.51 20.29 -19.83
N LEU A 81 -14.36 20.93 -20.07
CA LEU A 81 -14.30 22.21 -20.78
C LEU A 81 -14.81 22.12 -22.22
N GLN A 82 -14.46 21.04 -22.94
CA GLN A 82 -14.98 20.81 -24.29
C GLN A 82 -16.51 20.65 -24.30
N LYS A 83 -17.07 19.90 -23.34
CA LYS A 83 -18.52 19.76 -23.19
C LYS A 83 -19.21 21.09 -22.92
N VAL A 84 -18.65 21.91 -22.03
CA VAL A 84 -19.20 23.25 -21.73
C VAL A 84 -19.12 24.16 -22.96
N MET A 85 -18.03 24.10 -23.73
CA MET A 85 -17.90 24.86 -24.98
C MET A 85 -18.91 24.42 -26.04
N GLU A 86 -19.20 23.13 -26.17
CA GLU A 86 -20.21 22.61 -27.09
C GLU A 86 -21.63 23.02 -26.68
N GLN A 87 -21.93 22.98 -25.38
CA GLN A 87 -23.20 23.48 -24.84
C GLN A 87 -23.41 24.96 -25.16
N LEU A 88 -22.38 25.79 -24.93
CA LEU A 88 -22.43 27.23 -25.23
C LEU A 88 -22.55 27.53 -26.74
N LYS A 89 -22.07 26.64 -27.62
CA LYS A 89 -22.22 26.78 -29.07
C LYS A 89 -23.61 26.40 -29.56
N ASN A 90 -24.28 25.47 -28.89
CA ASN A 90 -25.63 25.01 -29.25
C ASN A 90 -26.74 25.90 -28.67
N GLU A 91 -26.43 26.81 -27.75
CA GLU A 91 -27.36 27.82 -27.21
C GLU A 91 -27.41 29.14 -28.02
N LYS A 92 -26.78 29.19 -29.20
CA LYS A 92 -26.92 30.27 -30.20
C LYS A 92 -27.76 29.81 -31.39
#